data_AF-A2GYM8-F1
#
_entry.id   AF-A2GYM8-F1
#
_cell.length_a   1.000
_cell.length_b   1.000
_cell.length_c   1.000
_cell.angle_alpha   90.00
_cell.angle_beta   90.00
_cell.angle_gamma   90.00
#
_symmetry.space_group_name_H-M   'P 1'
#
loop_
_entity.id
_entity.type
_entity.pdbx_description
1 polymer ?
#
loop_
_entity_poly.entity_id
_entity_poly.type
_entity_poly.pdbx_seq_one_letter_code
_entity_poly.pdbx_strand_id
1 'polypeptide(L)'
;EVFRIINHKLATETYHRIIAVPLSPENFVSILSILDFSDETGPLPKSHIILEIWEVGKDIQARLLYNGQVLPVDSIIPNQQDLLTGLFPYNNFQSILKQKGYLSKCVIPGRTIW
;
A
#
# COMPACT_ATOMS: atom_id res chain seq x y z
N GLU A 1 -5.60 9.67 -0.97
CA GLU A 1 -4.56 10.70 -0.79
C GLU A 1 -3.13 10.16 -0.89
N VAL A 2 -2.75 9.12 -0.13
CA VAL A 2 -1.39 8.53 -0.16
C VAL A 2 -0.88 8.22 -1.57
N PHE A 3 -1.67 7.52 -2.41
CA PHE A 3 -1.31 7.21 -3.80
C PHE A 3 -1.13 8.45 -4.68
N ARG A 4 -1.90 9.52 -4.46
CA ARG A 4 -1.76 10.78 -5.20
C ARG A 4 -0.40 11.42 -4.92
N ILE A 5 0.01 11.41 -3.64
CA ILE A 5 1.31 11.93 -3.23
C ILE A 5 2.45 11.09 -3.81
N ILE A 6 2.36 9.76 -3.73
CA ILE A 6 3.36 8.86 -4.30
C ILE A 6 3.50 9.08 -5.82
N ASN A 7 2.39 9.07 -6.56
CA ASN A 7 2.40 9.27 -8.02
C ASN A 7 3.00 10.62 -8.42
N HIS A 8 2.63 11.69 -7.72
CA HIS A 8 3.24 13.00 -7.95
C HIS A 8 4.75 12.97 -7.67
N LYS A 9 5.19 12.27 -6.61
CA LYS A 9 6.62 12.19 -6.28
C LYS A 9 7.42 11.42 -7.33
N LEU A 10 6.91 10.28 -7.76
CA LEU A 10 7.48 9.49 -8.87
C LEU A 10 7.61 10.34 -10.15
N ALA A 11 6.59 11.12 -10.50
CA ALA A 11 6.62 11.98 -11.68
C ALA A 11 7.60 13.17 -11.59
N THR A 12 7.98 13.58 -10.38
CA THR A 12 8.87 14.73 -10.16
C THR A 12 10.33 14.35 -9.87
N GLU A 13 10.70 13.07 -10.01
CA GLU A 13 12.07 12.56 -9.81
C GLU A 13 12.72 12.99 -8.48
N THR A 14 11.90 13.24 -7.44
CA THR A 14 12.44 13.60 -6.11
C THR A 14 12.71 12.34 -5.32
N TYR A 15 13.97 11.89 -5.37
CA TYR A 15 14.43 10.71 -4.66
C TYR A 15 14.59 10.97 -3.15
N HIS A 16 14.16 9.99 -2.33
CA HIS A 16 14.27 9.92 -0.85
C HIS A 16 13.38 10.87 -0.03
N ARG A 17 12.11 10.47 0.19
CA ARG A 17 11.24 11.08 1.20
C ARG A 17 10.45 10.02 1.95
N ILE A 18 10.53 10.05 3.28
CA ILE A 18 9.65 9.26 4.14
C ILE A 18 8.36 10.07 4.34
N ILE A 19 7.21 9.45 4.08
CA ILE A 19 5.90 10.02 4.39
C ILE A 19 5.33 9.20 5.54
N ALA A 20 5.25 9.82 6.73
CA ALA A 20 4.59 9.21 7.88
C ALA A 20 3.14 9.68 7.93
N VAL A 21 2.20 8.73 8.00
CA VAL A 21 0.78 9.01 8.20
C VAL A 21 0.38 8.39 9.55
N PRO A 22 0.07 9.20 10.57
CA PRO A 22 -0.44 8.67 11.83
C PRO A 22 -1.85 8.10 11.60
N LEU A 23 -2.11 6.92 12.16
CA LEU A 23 -3.39 6.22 12.04
C LEU A 23 -3.95 5.93 13.42
N SER A 24 -5.28 5.99 13.56
CA SER A 24 -5.98 5.43 14.70
C SER A 24 -5.99 3.89 14.61
N PRO A 25 -6.20 3.16 15.73
CA PRO A 25 -6.27 1.70 15.70
C PRO A 25 -7.32 1.16 14.73
N GLU A 26 -8.49 1.80 14.60
CA GLU A 26 -9.55 1.32 13.70
C GLU A 26 -9.13 1.46 12.22
N ASN A 27 -8.48 2.57 11.88
CA ASN A 27 -7.94 2.78 10.54
C ASN A 27 -6.81 1.80 10.22
N PHE A 28 -5.98 1.48 11.22
CA PHE A 28 -4.90 0.52 11.07
C PHE A 28 -5.43 -0.88 10.78
N VAL A 29 -6.40 -1.36 11.57
CA VAL A 29 -7.07 -2.66 11.35
C VAL A 29 -7.74 -2.68 9.98
N SER A 30 -8.42 -1.60 9.58
CA SER A 30 -9.05 -1.50 8.26
C SER A 30 -8.05 -1.66 7.13
N ILE A 31 -6.86 -1.08 7.24
CA ILE A 31 -5.80 -1.24 6.23
C ILE A 31 -5.30 -2.68 6.20
N LEU A 32 -5.07 -3.32 7.35
CA LEU A 32 -4.68 -4.73 7.38
C LEU A 32 -5.74 -5.61 6.70
N SER A 33 -7.03 -5.36 6.95
CA SER A 33 -8.13 -6.08 6.28
C SER A 33 -8.16 -5.83 4.77
N ILE A 34 -7.87 -4.62 4.29
CA ILE A 34 -7.75 -4.31 2.85
C ILE A 34 -6.64 -5.15 2.19
N LEU A 35 -5.56 -5.36 2.92
CA LEU A 35 -4.41 -6.17 2.53
C LEU A 35 -4.64 -7.67 2.75
N ASP A 36 -5.86 -8.09 3.09
CA ASP A 36 -6.22 -9.47 3.44
C ASP A 36 -5.31 -10.07 4.54
N PHE A 37 -4.77 -9.23 5.42
CA PHE A 37 -3.89 -9.64 6.50
C PHE A 37 -4.64 -9.63 7.83
N SER A 38 -4.63 -10.75 8.53
CA SER A 38 -5.12 -10.84 9.90
C SER A 38 -3.96 -11.09 10.85
N ASP A 39 -3.74 -10.14 11.77
CA ASP A 39 -2.94 -10.40 12.96
C ASP A 39 -3.89 -10.99 14.02
N GLU A 40 -3.68 -12.26 14.40
CA GLU A 40 -4.51 -12.94 15.42
C GLU A 40 -4.51 -12.22 16.76
N THR A 41 -3.45 -11.44 17.04
CA THR A 41 -3.29 -10.68 18.29
C THR A 41 -3.76 -9.24 18.19
N GLY A 42 -4.14 -8.78 17.00
CA GLY A 42 -4.42 -7.38 16.70
C GLY A 42 -3.15 -6.51 16.71
N PRO A 43 -3.24 -5.25 16.29
CA PRO A 43 -2.06 -4.39 16.21
C PRO A 43 -1.53 -4.04 17.61
N LEU A 44 -0.31 -4.49 17.91
CA LEU A 44 0.41 -4.11 19.12
C LEU A 44 0.73 -2.61 19.15
N PRO A 45 0.96 -2.00 20.32
CA PRO A 45 1.43 -0.61 20.40
C PRO A 45 2.69 -0.39 19.55
N LYS A 46 2.73 0.73 18.82
CA LYS A 46 3.81 1.09 17.86
C LYS A 46 3.89 0.20 16.61
N SER A 47 2.84 -0.56 16.33
CA SER A 47 2.74 -1.26 15.05
C SER A 47 2.74 -0.27 13.89
N HIS A 48 3.38 -0.66 12.79
CA HIS A 48 3.49 0.17 11.60
C HIS A 48 3.43 -0.68 10.32
N ILE A 49 2.85 -0.09 9.29
CA ILE A 49 2.84 -0.62 7.93
C ILE A 49 3.71 0.31 7.09
N ILE A 50 4.64 -0.25 6.33
CA ILE A 50 5.48 0.51 5.41
C ILE A 50 5.18 0.01 4.01
N LEU A 51 4.85 0.95 3.12
CA LEU A 51 4.86 0.73 1.68
C LEU A 51 6.14 1.36 1.14
N GLU A 52 7.12 0.52 0.82
CA GLU A 52 8.33 0.97 0.16
C GLU A 52 8.12 0.98 -1.35
N ILE A 53 8.67 1.98 -2.02
CA ILE A 53 8.66 2.11 -3.47
C ILE A 53 10.10 2.09 -3.95
N TRP A 54 10.40 1.18 -4.88
CA TRP A 54 11.74 0.91 -5.39
C TRP A 54 11.76 1.12 -6.90
N GLU A 55 12.83 1.72 -7.41
CA GLU A 55 13.13 1.72 -8.83
C GLU A 55 14.14 0.60 -9.11
N VAL A 56 13.72 -0.44 -9.84
CA VAL A 56 14.54 -1.61 -10.19
C VAL A 56 14.68 -1.64 -11.70
N GLY A 57 15.82 -1.14 -12.20
CA GLY A 57 16.03 -0.96 -13.63
C GLY A 57 15.12 0.14 -14.18
N LYS A 58 14.12 -0.23 -14.99
CA LYS A 58 13.10 0.70 -15.53
C LYS A 58 11.73 0.52 -14.86
N ASP A 59 11.61 -0.42 -13.94
CA ASP A 59 10.34 -0.80 -13.35
C ASP A 59 10.21 -0.22 -11.94
N ILE A 60 9.03 0.33 -11.64
CA ILE A 60 8.67 0.76 -10.29
C ILE A 60 8.03 -0.42 -9.57
N GLN A 61 8.73 -0.89 -8.55
CA GLN A 61 8.28 -1.96 -7.67
C GLN A 61 7.92 -1.41 -6.30
N ALA A 62 7.17 -2.19 -5.54
CA ALA A 62 6.76 -1.86 -4.21
C ALA A 62 6.89 -3.07 -3.29
N ARG A 63 7.07 -2.81 -1.99
CA ARG A 63 7.12 -3.83 -0.95
C ARG A 63 6.30 -3.39 0.24
N LEU A 64 5.52 -4.31 0.80
CA LEU A 64 4.75 -4.10 2.01
C LEU A 64 5.47 -4.74 3.19
N LEU A 65 5.65 -3.97 4.24
CA LEU A 65 6.21 -4.43 5.50
C LEU A 65 5.21 -4.18 6.62
N TYR A 66 5.07 -5.14 7.52
CA TYR A 66 4.42 -4.98 8.81
C TYR A 66 5.43 -5.23 9.91
N ASN A 67 5.65 -4.23 10.76
CA ASN A 67 6.63 -4.28 11.86
C ASN A 67 8.03 -4.72 11.39
N GLY A 68 8.45 -4.25 10.21
CA GLY A 68 9.76 -4.56 9.62
C GLY A 68 9.84 -5.91 8.90
N GLN A 69 8.78 -6.72 8.91
CA GLN A 69 8.72 -8.00 8.19
C GLN A 69 7.92 -7.86 6.91
N VAL A 70 8.38 -8.54 5.84
CA VAL A 70 7.64 -8.60 4.58
C VAL A 70 6.26 -9.20 4.85
N LEU A 71 5.24 -8.50 4.40
CA LEU A 71 3.87 -8.96 4.53
C LEU A 71 3.50 -9.71 3.23
N PRO A 72 3.35 -11.04 3.26
CA PRO A 72 3.02 -11.82 2.09
C PRO A 72 1.53 -11.63 1.78
N VAL A 73 1.22 -10.70 0.88
CA VAL A 73 -0.15 -10.55 0.38
C VAL A 73 -0.29 -11.36 -0.89
N ASP A 74 -0.79 -12.59 -0.78
CA ASP A 74 -1.01 -13.49 -1.91
C ASP A 74 -1.91 -12.87 -2.99
N SER A 75 -2.83 -11.97 -2.59
CA SER A 75 -3.69 -11.25 -3.53
C SER A 75 -2.99 -10.12 -4.29
N ILE A 76 -1.77 -9.72 -3.88
CA ILE A 76 -0.99 -8.62 -4.48
C ILE A 76 0.28 -9.11 -5.17
N ILE A 77 0.87 -10.19 -4.66
CA ILE A 77 2.11 -10.77 -5.17
C ILE A 77 1.77 -11.93 -6.10
N PRO A 78 1.75 -11.73 -7.44
CA PRO A 78 1.25 -12.73 -8.37
C PRO A 78 2.22 -13.91 -8.59
N ASN A 79 3.51 -13.74 -8.26
CA ASN A 79 4.55 -14.71 -8.58
C ASN A 79 5.23 -15.25 -7.32
N GLN A 80 5.58 -16.54 -7.32
CA GLN A 80 6.27 -17.18 -6.20
C GLN A 80 7.69 -16.64 -5.95
N GLN A 81 8.39 -16.15 -6.98
CA GLN A 81 9.70 -15.51 -6.80
C GLN A 81 9.60 -14.16 -6.07
N ASP A 82 8.51 -13.44 -6.27
CA ASP A 82 8.23 -12.15 -5.66
C ASP A 82 7.84 -12.30 -4.17
N LEU A 83 7.38 -13.49 -3.75
CA LEU A 83 7.14 -13.81 -2.33
C LEU A 83 8.44 -13.84 -1.51
N LEU A 84 9.58 -14.19 -2.12
CA LEU A 84 10.86 -14.29 -1.43
C LEU A 84 11.46 -12.90 -1.14
N THR A 85 11.30 -11.95 -2.05
CA THR A 85 11.80 -10.57 -1.89
C THR A 85 10.74 -9.63 -1.29
N GLY A 86 9.46 -10.00 -1.41
CA GLY A 86 8.30 -9.16 -1.10
C GLY A 86 8.06 -8.05 -2.12
N LEU A 87 8.80 -8.02 -3.23
CA LEU A 87 8.69 -6.96 -4.24
C LEU A 87 7.64 -7.33 -5.28
N PHE A 88 6.76 -6.39 -5.60
CA PHE A 88 5.73 -6.55 -6.62
C PHE A 88 5.60 -5.28 -7.48
N PRO A 89 5.08 -5.35 -8.71
CA PRO A 89 4.89 -4.16 -9.53
C PRO A 89 3.93 -3.18 -8.87
N TYR A 90 4.35 -1.91 -8.69
CA TYR A 90 3.54 -0.91 -8.00
C TYR A 90 2.18 -0.67 -8.69
N ASN A 91 2.17 -0.69 -10.03
CA ASN A 91 0.96 -0.53 -10.83
C ASN A 91 -0.04 -1.69 -10.62
N ASN A 92 0.45 -2.90 -10.33
CA ASN A 92 -0.42 -4.04 -10.04
C ASN A 92 -1.16 -3.82 -8.71
N PHE A 93 -0.43 -3.38 -7.69
CA PHE A 93 -1.03 -3.05 -6.40
C PHE A 93 -2.09 -1.95 -6.48
N GLN A 94 -1.83 -0.88 -7.24
CA GLN A 94 -2.86 0.14 -7.52
C GLN A 94 -4.07 -0.46 -8.24
N SER A 95 -3.85 -1.34 -9.21
CA SER A 95 -4.93 -1.99 -9.96
C SER A 95 -5.82 -2.86 -9.08
N ILE A 96 -5.24 -3.64 -8.17
CA ILE A 96 -5.97 -4.48 -7.22
C ILE A 96 -6.79 -3.64 -6.26
N LEU A 97 -6.21 -2.59 -5.67
CA LEU A 97 -6.95 -1.70 -4.78
C LEU A 97 -8.10 -0.98 -5.50
N LYS A 98 -7.91 -0.66 -6.79
CA LYS A 98 -8.98 -0.11 -7.63
C LYS A 98 -10.09 -1.14 -7.89
N GLN A 99 -9.75 -2.39 -8.19
CA GLN A 99 -10.72 -3.47 -8.39
C GLN A 99 -11.52 -3.76 -7.11
N LYS A 100 -10.87 -3.70 -5.94
CA LYS A 100 -11.53 -3.80 -4.63
C LYS A 100 -12.34 -2.54 -4.26
N GLY A 101 -12.34 -1.49 -5.08
CA GLY A 101 -13.11 -0.26 -4.89
C GLY A 101 -12.42 0.83 -4.04
N TYR A 102 -11.27 0.54 -3.43
CA TYR A 102 -10.58 1.45 -2.49
C TYR A 102 -9.92 2.67 -3.15
N LEU A 103 -9.72 2.63 -4.48
CA LEU A 103 -9.19 3.77 -5.26
C LEU A 103 -10.22 4.37 -6.22
N SER A 104 -11.47 3.93 -6.16
CA SER A 104 -12.56 4.59 -6.88
C SER A 104 -13.00 5.85 -6.15
N LYS A 105 -13.41 6.91 -6.87
CA LYS A 105 -13.91 8.15 -6.26
C LYS A 105 -14.98 7.77 -5.23
N CYS A 106 -14.87 8.24 -3.99
CA CYS A 106 -16.00 8.24 -3.06
C CYS A 106 -17.18 8.92 -3.77
N VAL A 107 -18.16 8.15 -4.22
CA VAL A 107 -19.45 8.68 -4.61
C VAL A 107 -20.18 8.95 -3.31
N ILE A 108 -20.06 10.18 -2.80
CA ILE A 108 -20.98 10.67 -1.77
C ILE A 108 -22.30 10.90 -2.49
N PRO A 109 -23.37 10.14 -2.20
CA PRO A 109 -24.67 10.42 -2.81
C PRO A 109 -25.06 11.87 -2.45
N GLY A 110 -25.18 12.73 -3.47
CA GLY A 110 -25.57 14.13 -3.30
C GLY A 110 -24.44 15.17 -3.35
N ARG A 111 -23.16 14.80 -3.48
CA ARG A 111 -22.09 15.77 -3.80
C ARG A 111 -21.06 15.19 -4.77
N THR A 112 -21.18 15.60 -6.03
CA THR A 112 -20.11 15.46 -7.02
C THR A 112 -19.04 16.50 -6.73
N ILE A 113 -17.86 16.07 -6.27
CA ILE A 113 -16.69 16.94 -6.16
C ILE A 113 -15.88 16.74 -7.46
N TRP A 114 -15.76 17.83 -8.23
CA TRP A 114 -15.10 17.89 -9.54
C TRP A 114 -13.58 17.74 -9.41
#